data_AF-A0A1B8GVB4-F1
#
_entry.id   AF-A0A1B8GVB4-F1
#
_cell.length_a   1.000
_cell.length_b   1.000
_cell.length_c   1.000
_cell.angle_alpha   90.00
_cell.angle_beta   90.00
_cell.angle_gamma   90.00
#
_symmetry.space_group_name_H-M   'P 1'
#
loop_
_entity.id
_entity.type
_entity.pdbx_description
1 polymer ?
#
loop_
_entity_poly.entity_id
_entity_poly.type
_entity_poly.pdbx_seq_one_letter_code
_entity_poly.pdbx_strand_id
1 'polypeptide(L)'
;MHIPFLTFAFAAGVALNPFLASCAENSKHHPLPSSFGVLLFPAFEALDVFGPLDALNLFSAQRQLKLSLIAPTLDPVSTSPRSAAMNPFNSTFSESILPTHTFDTAPPLDVLLIPGGIGTRSPDPFFDEHLAFIREQFPKVRYLITVCTGAFIAARSGVLDGRNATTNKHAWADAPVYGPKVKWIAHARWVVDGKVWSSAGVSAGIDAVLGWIAEVYGVDIAEGLTLDMEYERHADPSWDPFAEHYNITDHLPSL
;
A
#
# COMPACT_ATOMS: atom_id res chain seq x y z
N MET A 1 -58.57 -9.44 25.70
CA MET A 1 -57.52 -8.58 26.28
C MET A 1 -56.47 -8.36 25.20
N HIS A 2 -56.64 -7.29 24.43
CA HIS A 2 -55.80 -6.90 23.29
C HIS A 2 -54.68 -5.97 23.75
N ILE A 3 -53.47 -6.18 23.26
CA ILE A 3 -52.34 -5.24 23.37
C ILE A 3 -51.98 -4.82 21.94
N PRO A 4 -51.91 -3.52 21.60
CA PRO A 4 -51.76 -3.06 20.23
C PRO A 4 -50.30 -3.01 19.76
N PHE A 5 -50.10 -3.24 18.47
CA PHE A 5 -48.85 -3.02 17.73
C PHE A 5 -48.59 -1.51 17.57
N LEU A 6 -47.41 -1.04 17.99
CA LEU A 6 -46.91 0.29 17.64
C LEU A 6 -46.16 0.21 16.30
N THR A 7 -46.66 0.94 15.31
CA THR A 7 -45.98 1.18 14.02
C THR A 7 -45.16 2.47 14.16
N PHE A 8 -43.85 2.40 13.98
CA PHE A 8 -43.02 3.60 13.80
C PHE A 8 -42.89 3.89 12.31
N ALA A 9 -43.45 5.02 11.87
CA ALA A 9 -43.21 5.60 10.57
C ALA A 9 -41.84 6.33 10.58
N PHE A 10 -40.93 5.93 9.69
CA PHE A 10 -39.74 6.73 9.40
C PHE A 10 -40.10 7.77 8.34
N ALA A 11 -39.96 9.05 8.71
CA ALA A 11 -40.10 10.18 7.79
C ALA A 11 -38.93 10.19 6.80
N ALA A 12 -39.28 10.28 5.51
CA ALA A 12 -38.35 10.56 4.43
C ALA A 12 -37.92 12.04 4.44
N GLY A 13 -36.66 12.30 4.09
CA GLY A 13 -36.22 13.61 3.60
C GLY A 13 -34.95 14.15 4.23
N VAL A 14 -33.79 13.58 3.89
CA VAL A 14 -32.53 14.33 3.91
C VAL A 14 -32.14 14.54 2.44
N ALA A 15 -32.10 15.81 2.03
CA ALA A 15 -31.67 16.18 0.69
C ALA A 15 -30.22 15.71 0.46
N LEU A 16 -30.01 14.89 -0.56
CA LEU A 16 -28.69 14.46 -1.00
C LEU A 16 -27.87 15.70 -1.41
N ASN A 17 -26.68 15.81 -0.82
CA ASN A 17 -25.70 16.84 -1.16
C ASN A 17 -25.35 16.72 -2.67
N PRO A 18 -25.45 17.80 -3.47
CA PRO A 18 -25.23 17.74 -4.93
C PRO A 18 -23.85 17.20 -5.34
N PHE A 19 -22.86 17.22 -4.44
CA PHE A 19 -21.56 16.57 -4.64
C PHE A 19 -21.62 15.03 -4.63
N LEU A 20 -22.49 14.42 -3.81
CA LEU A 20 -22.66 12.96 -3.78
C LEU A 20 -23.40 12.43 -5.02
N ALA A 21 -24.31 13.23 -5.58
CA ALA A 21 -25.00 12.91 -6.83
C ALA A 21 -24.03 12.86 -8.03
N SER A 22 -23.02 13.73 -8.05
CA SER A 22 -21.99 13.75 -9.10
C SER A 22 -21.06 12.52 -9.06
N CYS A 23 -20.88 11.88 -7.89
CA CYS A 23 -20.13 10.62 -7.79
C CYS A 23 -20.94 9.42 -8.32
N ALA A 24 -22.27 9.45 -8.17
CA ALA A 24 -23.16 8.40 -8.65
C ALA A 24 -23.30 8.37 -10.19
N GLU A 25 -23.16 9.51 -10.87
CA GLU A 25 -23.34 9.58 -12.33
C GLU A 25 -22.10 9.16 -13.15
N ASN A 26 -20.93 9.05 -12.53
CA ASN A 26 -19.70 8.60 -13.21
C ASN A 26 -19.54 7.06 -13.24
N SER A 27 -20.49 6.31 -12.70
CA SER A 27 -20.43 4.84 -12.58
C SER A 27 -20.77 4.07 -13.86
N LYS A 28 -20.44 4.62 -15.05
CA LYS A 28 -20.47 3.84 -16.30
C LYS A 28 -19.32 2.82 -16.26
N HIS A 29 -19.61 1.71 -15.56
CA HIS A 29 -18.97 0.39 -15.48
C HIS A 29 -17.49 0.27 -15.89
N HIS A 30 -16.59 0.83 -15.08
CA HIS A 30 -15.30 0.18 -14.91
C HIS A 30 -15.46 -0.93 -13.86
N PRO A 31 -15.13 -2.20 -14.16
CA PRO A 31 -15.18 -3.27 -13.18
C PRO A 31 -14.30 -2.91 -11.98
N LEU A 32 -14.63 -3.36 -10.77
CA LEU A 32 -13.77 -3.13 -9.60
C LEU A 32 -12.40 -3.81 -9.79
N PRO A 33 -11.32 -3.29 -9.19
CA PRO A 33 -10.00 -3.91 -9.30
C PRO A 33 -10.03 -5.40 -8.92
N SER A 34 -9.32 -6.22 -9.67
CA SER A 34 -9.23 -7.67 -9.41
C SER A 34 -7.85 -8.26 -9.72
N SER A 35 -6.96 -7.53 -10.39
CA SER A 35 -5.59 -7.96 -10.68
C SER A 35 -4.58 -7.18 -9.84
N PHE A 36 -3.85 -7.88 -8.97
CA PHE A 36 -2.89 -7.33 -8.01
C PHE A 36 -1.48 -7.82 -8.34
N GLY A 37 -0.53 -6.90 -8.42
CA GLY A 37 0.89 -7.20 -8.52
C GLY A 37 1.62 -6.82 -7.24
N VAL A 38 2.57 -7.64 -6.79
CA VAL A 38 3.53 -7.28 -5.74
C VAL A 38 4.92 -7.25 -6.37
N LEU A 39 5.58 -6.10 -6.27
CA LEU A 39 6.95 -5.93 -6.76
C LEU A 39 7.95 -6.44 -5.73
N LEU A 40 8.63 -7.54 -6.03
CA LEU A 40 9.59 -8.18 -5.15
C LEU A 40 11.03 -7.77 -5.47
N PHE A 41 11.83 -7.65 -4.42
CA PHE A 41 13.28 -7.47 -4.50
C PHE A 41 13.94 -8.11 -3.27
N PRO A 42 15.20 -8.56 -3.36
CA PRO A 42 15.86 -9.22 -2.23
C PRO A 42 16.09 -8.25 -1.06
N ALA A 43 16.04 -8.79 0.16
CA ALA A 43 15.98 -8.06 1.42
C ALA A 43 14.75 -7.14 1.56
N PHE A 44 13.60 -7.59 1.06
CA PHE A 44 12.30 -6.97 1.35
C PHE A 44 11.87 -7.23 2.80
N GLU A 45 10.95 -6.42 3.33
CA GLU A 45 10.35 -6.62 4.65
C GLU A 45 9.18 -7.59 4.57
N ALA A 46 9.21 -8.70 5.32
CA ALA A 46 8.20 -9.77 5.22
C ALA A 46 6.77 -9.23 5.39
N LEU A 47 6.53 -8.46 6.45
CA LEU A 47 5.19 -8.04 6.82
C LEU A 47 4.65 -6.90 5.92
N ASP A 48 5.52 -6.17 5.22
CA ASP A 48 5.10 -5.23 4.17
C ASP A 48 4.50 -5.94 2.95
N VAL A 49 4.86 -7.21 2.73
CA VAL A 49 4.26 -8.07 1.70
C VAL A 49 3.09 -8.84 2.29
N PHE A 50 3.35 -9.64 3.33
CA PHE A 50 2.41 -10.63 3.80
C PHE A 50 1.25 -10.05 4.61
N GLY A 51 1.41 -8.91 5.29
CA GLY A 51 0.30 -8.24 5.98
C GLY A 51 -0.80 -7.80 5.01
N PRO A 52 -0.48 -6.95 4.01
CA PRO A 52 -1.39 -6.62 2.91
C PRO A 52 -1.97 -7.84 2.18
N LEU A 53 -1.14 -8.84 1.88
CA LEU A 53 -1.60 -10.03 1.17
C LEU A 53 -2.54 -10.89 2.01
N ASP A 54 -2.39 -10.94 3.33
CA ASP A 54 -3.29 -11.73 4.17
C ASP A 54 -4.72 -11.18 4.16
N ALA A 55 -4.88 -9.85 4.24
CA ALA A 55 -6.17 -9.19 4.06
C ALA A 55 -6.79 -9.49 2.68
N LEU A 56 -5.97 -9.48 1.62
CA LEU A 56 -6.41 -9.79 0.25
C LEU A 56 -6.70 -11.29 0.05
N ASN A 57 -5.99 -12.18 0.75
CA ASN A 57 -6.22 -13.63 0.72
C ASN A 57 -7.60 -13.95 1.28
N LEU A 58 -7.95 -13.39 2.44
CA LEU A 58 -9.29 -13.54 3.01
C LEU A 58 -10.36 -12.94 2.09
N PHE A 59 -10.08 -11.77 1.51
CA PHE A 59 -11.01 -11.16 0.56
C PHE A 59 -11.24 -11.99 -0.70
N SER A 60 -10.23 -12.77 -1.13
CA SER A 60 -10.34 -13.65 -2.29
C SER A 60 -11.39 -14.78 -2.14
N ALA A 61 -11.79 -15.10 -0.91
CA ALA A 61 -12.90 -16.03 -0.65
C ALA A 61 -14.27 -15.43 -1.02
N GLN A 62 -14.38 -14.10 -1.07
CA GLN A 62 -15.62 -13.37 -1.35
C GLN A 62 -15.71 -12.92 -2.81
N ARG A 63 -14.57 -12.83 -3.51
CA ARG A 63 -14.49 -12.42 -4.92
C ARG A 63 -13.24 -12.98 -5.59
N GLN A 64 -13.33 -13.25 -6.90
CA GLN A 64 -12.16 -13.60 -7.69
C GLN A 64 -11.15 -12.44 -7.76
N LEU A 65 -10.00 -12.65 -7.11
CA LEU A 65 -8.80 -11.82 -7.22
C LEU A 65 -7.69 -12.62 -7.92
N LYS A 66 -6.78 -11.92 -8.59
CA LYS A 66 -5.59 -12.48 -9.22
C LYS A 66 -4.36 -11.85 -8.58
N LEU A 67 -3.43 -12.68 -8.13
CA LEU A 67 -2.15 -12.24 -7.57
C LEU A 67 -1.02 -12.55 -8.54
N SER A 68 -0.16 -11.57 -8.77
CA SER A 68 1.10 -11.71 -9.48
C SER A 68 2.24 -11.26 -8.58
N LEU A 69 3.07 -12.21 -8.16
CA LEU A 69 4.35 -11.96 -7.50
C LEU A 69 5.40 -11.72 -8.58
N ILE A 70 5.94 -10.50 -8.64
CA ILE A 70 6.71 -10.01 -9.80
C ILE A 70 8.12 -9.66 -9.38
N ALA A 71 9.13 -10.22 -10.04
CA ALA A 71 10.55 -9.97 -9.81
C ALA A 71 11.33 -9.93 -11.14
N PRO A 72 12.65 -9.65 -11.18
CA PRO A 72 13.43 -9.74 -12.41
C PRO A 72 13.53 -11.18 -12.97
N THR A 73 13.67 -12.16 -12.09
CA THR A 73 13.76 -13.59 -12.42
C THR A 73 12.70 -14.41 -11.66
N LEU A 74 12.59 -15.70 -11.96
CA LEU A 74 11.75 -16.65 -11.21
C LEU A 74 12.48 -17.31 -10.04
N ASP A 75 13.69 -16.85 -9.71
CA ASP A 75 14.41 -17.34 -8.54
C ASP A 75 13.71 -16.88 -7.25
N PRO A 76 13.71 -17.66 -6.17
CA PRO A 76 13.15 -17.24 -4.90
C PRO A 76 13.75 -15.92 -4.41
N VAL A 77 12.89 -14.96 -4.07
CA VAL A 77 13.29 -13.67 -3.50
C VAL A 77 13.18 -13.76 -1.98
N SER A 78 14.23 -13.35 -1.27
CA SER A 78 14.33 -13.56 0.17
C SER A 78 14.34 -12.26 0.97
N THR A 79 13.94 -12.33 2.24
CA THR A 79 14.16 -11.29 3.27
C THR A 79 15.63 -11.22 3.71
N SER A 80 16.46 -12.18 3.30
CA SER A 80 17.88 -12.26 3.63
C SER A 80 18.66 -11.00 3.20
N PRO A 81 19.48 -10.41 4.09
CA PRO A 81 20.29 -9.27 3.73
C PRO A 81 21.31 -9.61 2.64
N ARG A 82 21.55 -8.67 1.73
CA ARG A 82 22.33 -8.90 0.51
C ARG A 82 23.83 -8.73 0.66
N SER A 83 24.28 -8.19 1.79
CA SER A 83 25.70 -7.91 2.05
C SER A 83 26.00 -8.03 3.54
N ALA A 84 27.28 -8.24 3.87
CA ALA A 84 27.73 -8.26 5.26
C ALA A 84 27.43 -6.95 6.00
N ALA A 85 27.43 -5.81 5.30
CA ALA A 85 27.05 -4.51 5.86
C ALA A 85 25.58 -4.47 6.31
N MET A 86 24.71 -5.26 5.67
CA MET A 86 23.30 -5.41 6.06
C MET A 86 23.05 -6.60 6.99
N ASN A 87 24.07 -7.42 7.29
CA ASN A 87 23.99 -8.58 8.19
C ASN A 87 25.14 -8.57 9.21
N PRO A 88 25.21 -7.57 10.11
CA PRO A 88 26.35 -7.37 11.01
C PRO A 88 26.58 -8.55 11.98
N PHE A 89 25.55 -9.38 12.21
CA PHE A 89 25.62 -10.55 13.09
C PHE A 89 25.72 -11.88 12.33
N ASN A 90 25.85 -11.85 11.00
CA ASN A 90 25.91 -13.04 10.15
C ASN A 90 24.77 -14.05 10.45
N SER A 91 23.56 -13.53 10.68
CA SER A 91 22.38 -14.36 10.95
C SER A 91 21.90 -15.07 9.69
N THR A 92 21.32 -16.26 9.86
CA THR A 92 20.74 -17.09 8.78
C THR A 92 19.21 -17.15 8.85
N PHE A 93 18.59 -16.16 9.49
CA PHE A 93 17.14 -16.07 9.65
C PHE A 93 16.56 -15.31 8.46
N SER A 94 15.85 -16.00 7.57
CA SER A 94 15.22 -15.40 6.39
C SER A 94 14.18 -16.32 5.78
N GLU A 95 13.12 -15.74 5.26
CA GLU A 95 12.09 -16.37 4.46
C GLU A 95 12.35 -16.11 2.97
N SER A 96 11.76 -16.92 2.11
CA SER A 96 11.78 -16.72 0.66
C SER A 96 10.40 -16.90 0.06
N ILE A 97 10.09 -16.10 -0.94
CA ILE A 97 8.86 -16.17 -1.73
C ILE A 97 9.22 -16.45 -3.19
N LEU A 98 8.49 -17.37 -3.82
CA LEU A 98 8.69 -17.72 -5.23
C LEU A 98 7.92 -16.75 -6.14
N PRO A 99 8.58 -15.99 -7.03
CA PRO A 99 7.89 -15.17 -8.01
C PRO A 99 7.05 -16.02 -8.97
N THR A 100 5.96 -15.43 -9.44
CA THR A 100 5.06 -16.04 -10.45
C THR A 100 5.32 -15.51 -11.86
N HIS A 101 5.84 -14.28 -11.95
CA HIS A 101 6.09 -13.58 -13.20
C HIS A 101 7.39 -12.78 -13.10
N THR A 102 8.03 -12.58 -14.24
CA THR A 102 9.12 -11.62 -14.42
C THR A 102 8.58 -10.25 -14.82
N PHE A 103 9.43 -9.22 -14.90
CA PHE A 103 9.02 -7.90 -15.44
C PHE A 103 8.49 -7.99 -16.87
N ASP A 104 9.06 -8.87 -17.70
CA ASP A 104 8.64 -9.07 -19.10
C ASP A 104 7.33 -9.86 -19.24
N THR A 105 6.97 -10.66 -18.23
CA THR A 105 5.82 -11.57 -18.28
C THR A 105 4.67 -11.14 -17.38
N ALA A 106 4.82 -10.04 -16.63
CA ALA A 106 3.78 -9.50 -15.76
C ALA A 106 2.51 -9.18 -16.56
N PRO A 107 1.33 -9.68 -16.15
CA PRO A 107 0.07 -9.39 -16.82
C PRO A 107 -0.37 -7.95 -16.55
N PRO A 108 -1.41 -7.44 -17.23
CA PRO A 108 -2.04 -6.19 -16.83
C PRO A 108 -2.50 -6.21 -15.36
N LEU A 109 -2.17 -5.15 -14.63
CA LEU A 109 -2.44 -5.00 -13.21
C LEU A 109 -3.43 -3.85 -12.98
N ASP A 110 -4.39 -4.05 -12.07
CA ASP A 110 -5.19 -2.94 -11.54
C ASP A 110 -4.47 -2.24 -10.39
N VAL A 111 -3.78 -3.01 -9.54
CA VAL A 111 -3.10 -2.54 -8.32
C VAL A 111 -1.66 -3.03 -8.32
N LEU A 112 -0.70 -2.14 -8.07
CA LEU A 112 0.69 -2.50 -7.82
C LEU A 112 1.04 -2.17 -6.37
N LEU A 113 1.49 -3.17 -5.63
CA LEU A 113 2.02 -3.07 -4.26
C LEU A 113 3.54 -3.09 -4.29
N ILE A 114 4.18 -2.14 -3.61
CA ILE A 114 5.63 -2.05 -3.45
C ILE A 114 5.97 -2.10 -1.95
N PRO A 115 6.57 -3.19 -1.46
CA PRO A 115 7.00 -3.30 -0.07
C PRO A 115 8.26 -2.48 0.18
N GLY A 116 8.61 -2.29 1.45
CA GLY A 116 9.90 -1.78 1.87
C GLY A 116 10.90 -2.90 2.18
N GLY A 117 11.77 -2.61 3.13
CA GLY A 117 12.86 -3.49 3.55
C GLY A 117 14.23 -2.87 3.35
N ILE A 118 15.23 -3.44 4.01
CA ILE A 118 16.60 -2.90 3.98
C ILE A 118 17.22 -2.95 2.58
N GLY A 119 16.76 -3.86 1.72
CA GLY A 119 17.16 -4.00 0.32
C GLY A 119 16.98 -2.72 -0.49
N THR A 120 16.04 -1.85 -0.13
CA THR A 120 15.78 -0.56 -0.79
C THR A 120 16.98 0.39 -0.82
N ARG A 121 17.96 0.17 0.06
CA ARG A 121 19.22 0.93 0.15
C ARG A 121 20.34 0.41 -0.75
N SER A 122 20.07 -0.63 -1.55
CA SER A 122 21.05 -1.15 -2.50
C SER A 122 21.46 -0.06 -3.50
N PRO A 123 22.77 0.10 -3.80
CA PRO A 123 23.25 1.15 -4.69
C PRO A 123 22.87 0.89 -6.14
N ASP A 124 22.92 1.94 -6.96
CA ASP A 124 22.80 1.81 -8.41
C ASP A 124 23.91 0.91 -8.98
N PRO A 125 23.64 0.14 -10.04
CA PRO A 125 22.41 0.11 -10.85
C PRO A 125 21.37 -0.92 -10.37
N PHE A 126 21.40 -1.34 -9.09
CA PHE A 126 20.67 -2.53 -8.64
C PHE A 126 19.16 -2.50 -8.93
N PHE A 127 18.54 -1.32 -8.82
CA PHE A 127 17.10 -1.17 -9.01
C PHE A 127 16.72 -0.70 -10.42
N ASP A 128 17.63 -0.58 -11.38
CA ASP A 128 17.33 0.03 -12.68
C ASP A 128 16.16 -0.65 -13.40
N GLU A 129 16.11 -1.98 -13.38
CA GLU A 129 15.02 -2.78 -13.94
C GLU A 129 13.70 -2.58 -13.17
N HIS A 130 13.74 -2.54 -11.83
CA HIS A 130 12.57 -2.26 -10.99
C HIS A 130 12.02 -0.85 -11.25
N LEU A 131 12.89 0.16 -11.32
CA LEU A 131 12.51 1.54 -11.57
C LEU A 131 11.91 1.69 -12.98
N ALA A 132 12.46 0.98 -13.97
CA ALA A 132 11.91 0.93 -15.32
C ALA A 132 10.52 0.29 -15.34
N PHE A 133 10.36 -0.85 -14.68
CA PHE A 133 9.08 -1.53 -14.54
C PHE A 133 8.02 -0.63 -13.87
N ILE A 134 8.37 0.05 -12.76
CA ILE A 134 7.44 0.97 -12.08
C ILE A 134 7.04 2.12 -13.00
N ARG A 135 8.00 2.75 -13.70
CA ARG A 135 7.72 3.83 -14.65
C ARG A 135 6.75 3.40 -15.75
N GLU A 136 6.89 2.17 -16.23
CA GLU A 136 6.04 1.61 -17.28
C GLU A 136 4.64 1.23 -16.76
N GLN A 137 4.55 0.63 -15.58
CA GLN A 137 3.28 0.16 -15.01
C GLN A 137 2.46 1.29 -14.40
N PHE A 138 3.09 2.30 -13.81
CA PHE A 138 2.39 3.37 -13.11
C PHE A 138 1.27 4.03 -13.91
N PRO A 139 1.42 4.41 -15.20
CA PRO A 139 0.31 4.97 -15.96
C PRO A 139 -0.84 3.96 -16.22
N LYS A 140 -0.55 2.66 -16.23
CA LYS A 140 -1.50 1.58 -16.56
C LYS A 140 -2.32 1.11 -15.34
N VAL A 141 -1.71 1.11 -14.16
CA VAL A 141 -2.40 0.71 -12.92
C VAL A 141 -3.41 1.75 -12.46
N ARG A 142 -4.47 1.29 -11.83
CA ARG A 142 -5.49 2.12 -11.21
C ARG A 142 -5.10 2.58 -9.83
N TYR A 143 -4.27 1.81 -9.12
CA TYR A 143 -3.72 2.16 -7.81
C TYR A 143 -2.26 1.72 -7.67
N LEU A 144 -1.47 2.56 -7.02
CA LEU A 144 -0.14 2.24 -6.54
C LEU A 144 -0.18 2.29 -5.01
N ILE A 145 0.16 1.18 -4.35
CA ILE A 145 0.22 1.08 -2.90
C ILE A 145 1.68 0.84 -2.52
N THR A 146 2.21 1.64 -1.60
CA THR A 146 3.57 1.46 -1.06
C THR A 146 3.52 1.29 0.44
N VAL A 147 4.38 0.42 0.96
CA VAL A 147 4.57 0.23 2.40
C VAL A 147 6.02 0.54 2.73
N CYS A 148 6.23 1.21 3.86
CA CYS A 148 7.56 1.46 4.41
C CYS A 148 8.48 2.14 3.38
N THR A 149 9.70 1.66 3.21
CA THR A 149 10.66 2.18 2.23
C THR A 149 10.32 1.82 0.78
N GLY A 150 9.21 1.13 0.50
CA GLY A 150 8.70 0.95 -0.86
C GLY A 150 8.40 2.28 -1.53
N ALA A 151 8.02 3.29 -0.73
CA ALA A 151 7.88 4.67 -1.18
C ALA A 151 9.19 5.25 -1.73
N PHE A 152 10.37 4.80 -1.27
CA PHE A 152 11.66 5.25 -1.83
C PHE A 152 11.88 4.72 -3.24
N ILE A 153 11.55 3.47 -3.50
CA ILE A 153 11.66 2.89 -4.85
C ILE A 153 10.68 3.55 -5.80
N ALA A 154 9.43 3.78 -5.36
CA ALA A 154 8.47 4.56 -6.11
C ALA A 154 8.97 6.00 -6.37
N ALA A 155 9.51 6.69 -5.38
CA ALA A 155 10.04 8.04 -5.54
C ALA A 155 11.20 8.10 -6.54
N ARG A 156 12.18 7.19 -6.44
CA ARG A 156 13.32 7.09 -7.38
C ARG A 156 12.89 6.82 -8.82
N SER A 157 11.73 6.19 -9.02
CA SER A 157 11.18 5.98 -10.36
C SER A 157 10.57 7.26 -10.96
N GLY A 158 10.39 8.31 -10.16
CA GLY A 158 9.80 9.59 -10.54
C GLY A 158 8.27 9.65 -10.43
N VAL A 159 7.60 8.54 -10.11
CA VAL A 159 6.12 8.50 -10.09
C VAL A 159 5.50 9.24 -8.91
N LEU A 160 6.30 9.54 -7.87
CA LEU A 160 5.90 10.33 -6.70
C LEU A 160 6.29 11.81 -6.78
N ASP A 161 6.98 12.25 -7.85
CA ASP A 161 7.40 13.65 -8.00
C ASP A 161 6.19 14.60 -7.87
N GLY A 162 6.27 15.55 -6.93
CA GLY A 162 5.23 16.56 -6.67
C GLY A 162 4.03 16.09 -5.85
N ARG A 163 3.93 14.79 -5.52
CA ARG A 163 2.84 14.19 -4.74
C ARG A 163 3.10 14.24 -3.25
N ASN A 164 2.02 14.21 -2.47
CA ASN A 164 2.09 13.92 -1.05
C ASN A 164 2.32 12.42 -0.85
N ALA A 165 3.27 12.07 0.01
CA ALA A 165 3.52 10.67 0.37
C ALA A 165 4.08 10.58 1.79
N THR A 166 4.13 9.37 2.34
CA THR A 166 4.79 9.06 3.60
C THR A 166 5.63 7.78 3.47
N THR A 167 6.45 7.50 4.48
CA THR A 167 7.25 6.29 4.62
C THR A 167 7.32 5.93 6.11
N ASN A 168 7.98 4.81 6.45
CA ASN A 168 8.17 4.41 7.84
C ASN A 168 9.03 5.43 8.60
N LYS A 169 8.75 5.58 9.89
CA LYS A 169 9.30 6.69 10.69
C LYS A 169 10.78 6.48 11.03
N HIS A 170 11.21 5.22 11.11
CA HIS A 170 12.61 4.86 11.34
C HIS A 170 13.52 5.28 10.17
N ALA A 171 13.03 5.20 8.93
CA ALA A 171 13.76 5.60 7.73
C ALA A 171 13.52 7.06 7.31
N TRP A 172 12.79 7.85 8.10
CA TRP A 172 12.27 9.16 7.68
C TRP A 172 13.36 10.12 7.18
N ALA A 173 14.52 10.13 7.84
CA ALA A 173 15.65 10.99 7.48
C ALA A 173 16.20 10.71 6.07
N ASP A 174 16.01 9.49 5.54
CA ASP A 174 16.46 9.10 4.19
C ASP A 174 15.46 9.56 3.10
N ALA A 175 14.23 9.92 3.47
CA ALA A 175 13.16 10.24 2.52
C ALA A 175 13.52 11.35 1.50
N PRO A 176 14.08 12.51 1.90
CA PRO A 176 14.48 13.54 0.94
C PRO A 176 15.65 13.13 0.05
N VAL A 177 16.48 12.14 0.46
CA VAL A 177 17.57 11.62 -0.37
C VAL A 177 17.01 10.80 -1.53
N TYR A 178 16.01 9.96 -1.27
CA TYR A 178 15.42 9.08 -2.28
C TYR A 178 14.27 9.71 -3.06
N GLY A 179 13.63 10.74 -2.51
CA GLY A 179 12.52 11.46 -3.13
C GLY A 179 12.60 12.96 -2.87
N PRO A 180 13.57 13.69 -3.44
CA PRO A 180 13.77 15.12 -3.18
C PRO A 180 12.62 16.02 -3.67
N LYS A 181 11.79 15.51 -4.59
CA LYS A 181 10.63 16.22 -5.15
C LYS A 181 9.29 15.78 -4.56
N VAL A 182 9.32 14.83 -3.63
CA VAL A 182 8.11 14.32 -2.96
C VAL A 182 7.78 15.23 -1.78
N LYS A 183 6.50 15.46 -1.52
CA LYS A 183 6.01 16.18 -0.33
C LYS A 183 5.79 15.16 0.79
N TRP A 184 6.79 14.97 1.63
CA TRP A 184 6.77 13.93 2.66
C TRP A 184 6.01 14.39 3.91
N ILE A 185 4.94 13.67 4.26
CA ILE A 185 4.07 13.92 5.42
C ILE A 185 4.45 13.01 6.60
N ALA A 186 5.04 13.58 7.65
CA ALA A 186 5.73 12.86 8.71
C ALA A 186 4.79 12.11 9.63
N HIS A 187 3.72 12.75 10.08
CA HIS A 187 2.80 12.17 11.07
C HIS A 187 1.77 11.21 10.48
N ALA A 188 1.62 11.18 9.16
CA ALA A 188 0.64 10.32 8.50
C ALA A 188 1.01 8.84 8.63
N ARG A 189 0.07 8.03 9.10
CA ARG A 189 0.13 6.56 9.04
C ARG A 189 0.07 6.08 7.60
N TRP A 190 -0.81 6.69 6.80
CA TRP A 190 -0.75 6.61 5.35
C TRP A 190 -1.27 7.91 4.71
N VAL A 191 -0.87 8.12 3.46
CA VAL A 191 -1.26 9.27 2.64
C VAL A 191 -1.93 8.76 1.37
N VAL A 192 -3.02 9.42 0.99
CA VAL A 192 -3.72 9.21 -0.28
C VAL A 192 -3.54 10.46 -1.15
N ASP A 193 -2.92 10.31 -2.32
CA ASP A 193 -2.77 11.38 -3.32
C ASP A 193 -3.18 10.83 -4.69
N GLY A 194 -4.47 11.03 -5.03
CA GLY A 194 -5.10 10.45 -6.20
C GLY A 194 -5.06 8.92 -6.14
N LYS A 195 -4.36 8.29 -7.09
CA LYS A 195 -4.21 6.83 -7.15
C LYS A 195 -3.07 6.25 -6.31
N VAL A 196 -2.31 7.11 -5.62
CA VAL A 196 -1.16 6.69 -4.82
C VAL A 196 -1.58 6.59 -3.35
N TRP A 197 -1.33 5.43 -2.76
CA TRP A 197 -1.46 5.15 -1.35
C TRP A 197 -0.07 4.81 -0.81
N SER A 198 0.51 5.68 0.01
CA SER A 198 1.80 5.41 0.67
C SER A 198 1.60 5.27 2.15
N SER A 199 2.15 4.24 2.76
CA SER A 199 2.00 3.95 4.19
C SER A 199 3.34 3.88 4.92
N ALA A 200 3.27 4.01 6.24
CA ALA A 200 4.43 4.00 7.11
C ALA A 200 4.96 2.57 7.37
N GLY A 201 5.09 2.15 8.63
CA GLY A 201 5.59 0.81 8.97
C GLY A 201 4.59 -0.32 8.72
N VAL A 202 4.95 -1.52 9.12
CA VAL A 202 4.20 -2.77 8.87
C VAL A 202 2.72 -2.70 9.25
N SER A 203 2.39 -2.21 10.45
CA SER A 203 0.99 -2.08 10.89
C SER A 203 0.24 -1.03 10.06
N ALA A 204 0.91 0.06 9.71
CA ALA A 204 0.34 1.09 8.84
C ALA A 204 0.08 0.56 7.42
N GLY A 205 0.90 -0.38 6.93
CA GLY A 205 0.70 -1.05 5.64
C GLY A 205 -0.56 -1.90 5.60
N ILE A 206 -0.82 -2.66 6.66
CA ILE A 206 -2.06 -3.46 6.80
C ILE A 206 -3.27 -2.52 6.85
N ASP A 207 -3.23 -1.51 7.73
CA ASP A 207 -4.30 -0.52 7.86
C ASP A 207 -4.56 0.25 6.57
N ALA A 208 -3.52 0.60 5.81
CA ALA A 208 -3.64 1.30 4.54
C ALA A 208 -4.33 0.45 3.47
N VAL A 209 -4.04 -0.86 3.41
CA VAL A 209 -4.76 -1.77 2.49
C VAL A 209 -6.21 -1.99 2.93
N LEU A 210 -6.49 -2.13 4.23
CA LEU A 210 -7.87 -2.18 4.71
C LEU A 210 -8.61 -0.84 4.48
N GLY A 211 -7.93 0.30 4.59
CA GLY A 211 -8.41 1.62 4.20
C GLY A 211 -8.75 1.71 2.72
N TRP A 212 -7.85 1.22 1.88
CA TRP A 212 -8.05 1.15 0.44
C TRP A 212 -9.21 0.21 0.07
N ILE A 213 -9.33 -0.94 0.74
CA ILE A 213 -10.47 -1.85 0.54
C ILE A 213 -11.78 -1.15 0.90
N ALA A 214 -11.81 -0.41 2.01
CA ALA A 214 -12.98 0.36 2.43
C ALA A 214 -13.39 1.40 1.39
N GLU A 215 -12.42 2.12 0.81
CA GLU A 215 -12.67 3.13 -0.23
C GLU A 215 -13.15 2.52 -1.55
N VAL A 216 -12.56 1.40 -1.98
CA VAL A 216 -12.78 0.83 -3.32
C VAL A 216 -13.94 -0.16 -3.36
N TYR A 217 -14.11 -0.98 -2.32
CA TYR A 217 -15.10 -2.06 -2.29
C TYR A 217 -16.21 -1.84 -1.27
N GLY A 218 -16.04 -0.90 -0.33
CA GLY A 218 -17.01 -0.56 0.69
C GLY A 218 -16.51 -0.87 2.10
N VAL A 219 -16.95 -0.03 3.05
CA VAL A 219 -16.53 -0.08 4.46
C VAL A 219 -16.87 -1.43 5.10
N ASP A 220 -18.06 -1.96 4.87
CA ASP A 220 -18.52 -3.25 5.43
C ASP A 220 -17.58 -4.41 5.07
N ILE A 221 -17.00 -4.40 3.86
CA ILE A 221 -16.03 -5.42 3.44
C ILE A 221 -14.76 -5.31 4.28
N ALA A 222 -14.23 -4.11 4.44
CA ALA A 222 -13.01 -3.90 5.21
C ALA A 222 -13.19 -4.20 6.70
N GLU A 223 -14.36 -3.87 7.27
CA GLU A 223 -14.73 -4.23 8.64
C GLU A 223 -14.86 -5.75 8.82
N GLY A 224 -15.52 -6.43 7.89
CA GLY A 224 -15.60 -7.90 7.88
C GLY A 224 -14.23 -8.56 7.86
N LEU A 225 -13.33 -8.11 6.97
CA LEU A 225 -11.95 -8.63 6.91
C LEU A 225 -11.17 -8.35 8.19
N THR A 226 -11.37 -7.19 8.81
CA THR A 226 -10.72 -6.85 10.09
C THR A 226 -11.13 -7.85 11.19
N LEU A 227 -12.42 -8.21 11.23
CA LEU A 227 -12.95 -9.22 12.15
C LEU A 227 -12.44 -10.63 11.82
N ASP A 228 -12.43 -11.02 10.55
CA ASP A 228 -11.93 -12.33 10.10
C ASP A 228 -10.44 -12.52 10.42
N MET A 229 -9.66 -11.43 10.36
CA MET A 229 -8.24 -11.42 10.73
C MET A 229 -7.99 -11.38 12.24
N GLU A 230 -9.02 -11.10 13.05
CA GLU A 230 -8.88 -10.72 14.47
C GLU A 230 -7.86 -9.58 14.67
N TYR A 231 -7.83 -8.63 13.73
CA TYR A 231 -6.83 -7.57 13.66
C TYR A 231 -7.36 -6.27 14.27
N GLU A 232 -6.61 -5.68 15.20
CA GLU A 232 -6.95 -4.35 15.74
C GLU A 232 -6.54 -3.26 14.75
N ARG A 233 -7.50 -2.84 13.92
CA ARG A 233 -7.30 -1.85 12.85
C ARG A 233 -7.31 -0.42 13.40
N HIS A 234 -6.35 0.40 12.96
CA HIS A 234 -6.35 1.84 13.18
C HIS A 234 -6.80 2.59 11.91
N ALA A 235 -7.99 3.19 11.94
CA ALA A 235 -8.62 3.81 10.78
C ALA A 235 -8.25 5.29 10.54
N ASP A 236 -7.47 5.92 11.43
CA ASP A 236 -7.03 7.31 11.24
C ASP A 236 -5.73 7.37 10.39
N PRO A 237 -5.79 7.89 9.14
CA PRO A 237 -4.61 8.04 8.28
C PRO A 237 -3.58 9.02 8.82
N SER A 238 -4.00 10.00 9.62
CA SER A 238 -3.19 11.14 10.04
C SER A 238 -2.37 10.87 11.30
N TRP A 239 -2.63 9.76 11.98
CA TRP A 239 -2.04 9.44 13.27
C TRP A 239 -1.08 8.25 13.19
N ASP A 240 0.22 8.54 13.27
CA ASP A 240 1.27 7.54 13.49
C ASP A 240 2.02 7.86 14.79
N PRO A 241 1.88 7.04 15.86
CA PRO A 241 2.51 7.32 17.15
C PRO A 241 4.04 7.24 17.10
N PHE A 242 4.62 6.61 16.07
CA PHE A 242 6.08 6.54 15.92
C PHE A 242 6.67 7.86 15.44
N ALA A 243 5.89 8.77 14.83
CA ALA A 243 6.40 10.07 14.41
C ALA A 243 6.91 10.92 15.59
N GLU A 244 6.18 10.89 16.71
CA GLU A 244 6.61 11.54 17.95
C GLU A 244 7.86 10.88 18.55
N HIS A 245 7.94 9.54 18.50
CA HIS A 245 9.09 8.79 19.01
C HIS A 245 10.40 9.18 18.31
N TYR A 246 10.36 9.35 16.98
CA TYR A 246 11.54 9.77 16.21
C TYR A 246 11.71 11.30 16.13
N ASN A 247 10.80 12.08 16.72
CA ASN A 247 10.80 13.55 16.69
C ASN A 247 10.95 14.11 15.25
N ILE A 248 10.17 13.57 14.32
CA ILE A 248 10.24 13.89 12.89
C ILE A 248 9.22 14.98 12.50
N THR A 249 9.52 15.69 11.42
CA THR A 249 8.65 16.73 10.84
C THR A 249 8.60 16.57 9.32
N ASP A 250 7.61 17.20 8.68
CA ASP A 250 7.41 17.11 7.24
C ASP A 250 8.65 17.56 6.45
N HIS A 251 8.92 16.88 5.33
CA HIS A 251 9.90 17.34 4.34
C HIS A 251 9.17 17.80 3.08
N LEU A 252 9.04 19.11 2.92
CA LEU A 252 8.46 19.72 1.73
C LEU A 252 9.59 20.16 0.78
N PRO A 253 9.46 19.96 -0.54
CA PRO A 253 10.42 20.47 -1.51
C PRO A 253 10.57 21.99 -1.37
N SER A 254 11.77 22.50 -1.62
CA SER A 254 11.97 23.95 -1.72
C SER A 254 11.11 24.50 -2.86
N LEU A 255 10.43 25.63 -2.59
CA LEU A 255 9.66 26.39 -3.57
C LEU A 255 10.56 27.02 -4.65
#